data_AF-A0AAV0S054-F1
#
_entry.id   AF-A0AAV0S054-F1
#
_cell.length_a   1.000
_cell.length_b   1.000
_cell.length_c   1.000
_cell.angle_alpha   90.00
_cell.angle_beta   90.00
_cell.angle_gamma   90.00
#
_symmetry.space_group_name_H-M   'P 1'
#
loop_
_entity.id
_entity.type
_entity.pdbx_description
1 polymer ?
#
loop_
_entity_poly.entity_id
_entity_poly.type
_entity_poly.pdbx_seq_one_letter_code
_entity_poly.pdbx_strand_id
1 'polypeptide(L)'
;FASVYLAPIKLGFPPQEFKVLIDTGSEVLWVKSNACANCPRYNRLGSAASSTAGSLPCSNQFCAAATRTAATHCVSHQCSYTIQYADGSGTSGLYMTDRFYLSSISPDSMVASSSALVVFG
;
A
#
# COMPACT_ATOMS: atom_id res chain seq x y z
N PHE A 1 -17.93 -19.13 6.01
CA PHE A 1 -17.84 -17.81 5.35
C PHE A 1 -17.23 -16.83 6.33
N ALA A 2 -16.00 -16.38 6.10
CA ALA A 2 -15.39 -15.35 6.93
C ALA A 2 -15.86 -13.98 6.44
N SER A 3 -16.46 -13.19 7.33
CA SER A 3 -16.75 -11.78 7.06
C SER A 3 -15.46 -10.99 7.18
N VAL A 4 -15.16 -10.15 6.19
CA VAL A 4 -13.98 -9.28 6.18
C VAL A 4 -14.37 -7.86 6.54
N TYR A 5 -13.52 -7.16 7.29
CA TYR A 5 -13.67 -5.73 7.55
C TYR A 5 -12.90 -4.95 6.50
N LEU A 6 -13.58 -3.99 5.85
CA LEU A 6 -12.98 -3.10 4.86
C LEU A 6 -12.97 -1.67 5.39
N ALA A 7 -11.85 -0.99 5.23
CA ALA A 7 -11.72 0.44 5.52
C ALA A 7 -11.53 1.24 4.22
N PRO A 8 -12.21 2.39 4.08
CA PRO A 8 -11.88 3.34 3.03
C PRO A 8 -10.57 4.06 3.39
N ILE A 9 -9.69 4.17 2.42
CA ILE A 9 -8.47 4.99 2.48
C ILE A 9 -8.40 5.87 1.25
N LYS A 10 -7.58 6.94 1.31
CA LYS A 10 -7.27 7.75 0.13
C LYS A 10 -5.78 7.80 -0.11
N LEU A 11 -5.38 7.57 -1.35
CA LEU A 11 -3.99 7.61 -1.82
C LEU A 11 -3.87 8.54 -3.03
N GLY A 12 -2.72 9.20 -3.16
CA GLY A 12 -2.35 9.97 -4.33
C GLY A 12 -2.77 11.43 -4.35
N PHE A 13 -2.27 12.14 -5.36
CA PHE A 13 -2.71 13.49 -5.68
C PHE A 13 -3.08 13.59 -7.17
N PRO A 14 -4.35 13.90 -7.51
CA PRO A 14 -5.48 14.10 -6.60
C PRO A 14 -5.85 12.82 -5.81
N PRO A 15 -6.46 12.94 -4.61
CA PRO A 15 -6.79 11.78 -3.78
C PRO A 15 -7.77 10.81 -4.44
N GLN A 16 -7.40 9.54 -4.49
CA GLN A 16 -8.20 8.43 -5.01
C GLN A 16 -8.61 7.53 -3.86
N GLU A 17 -9.88 7.12 -3.80
CA GLU A 17 -10.41 6.27 -2.73
C GLU A 17 -10.23 4.79 -3.04
N PHE A 18 -9.77 4.03 -2.05
CA PHE A 18 -9.62 2.58 -2.09
C PHE A 18 -10.30 1.95 -0.87
N LYS A 19 -10.90 0.77 -1.05
CA LYS A 19 -11.36 -0.07 0.05
C LYS A 19 -10.35 -1.19 0.26
N VAL A 20 -9.70 -1.17 1.42
CA VAL A 20 -8.67 -2.15 1.79
C VAL A 20 -9.16 -3.03 2.92
N LEU A 21 -8.69 -4.27 2.96
CA LEU A 21 -8.95 -5.20 4.06
C LEU A 21 -8.16 -4.78 5.28
N ILE A 22 -8.80 -4.76 6.46
CA ILE A 22 -8.12 -4.52 7.73
C ILE A 22 -7.48 -5.85 8.16
N ASP A 23 -6.18 -5.97 7.90
CA ASP A 23 -5.38 -7.14 8.24
C ASP A 23 -4.33 -6.77 9.29
N THR A 24 -4.54 -7.22 10.53
CA THR A 24 -3.55 -7.05 11.60
C THR A 24 -2.52 -8.18 11.63
N GLY A 25 -2.66 -9.18 10.77
CA GLY A 25 -1.81 -10.37 10.69
C GLY A 25 -0.70 -10.29 9.63
N SER A 26 -0.60 -9.19 8.88
CA SER A 26 0.45 -8.97 7.88
C SER A 26 1.10 -7.59 8.01
N GLU A 27 2.24 -7.41 7.34
CA GLU A 27 3.15 -6.28 7.52
C GLU A 27 3.12 -5.23 6.39
N VAL A 28 2.24 -5.39 5.38
CA VAL A 28 2.22 -4.52 4.20
C VAL A 28 0.81 -4.08 3.84
N LEU A 29 0.61 -2.76 3.78
CA LEU A 29 -0.51 -2.16 3.04
C LEU A 29 -0.24 -2.33 1.55
N TRP A 30 -1.18 -2.91 0.81
CA TRP A 30 -1.09 -3.00 -0.65
C TRP A 30 -2.42 -2.69 -1.34
N VAL A 31 -2.34 -2.16 -2.56
CA VAL A 31 -3.50 -1.93 -3.43
C VAL A 31 -3.26 -2.52 -4.81
N LYS A 32 -4.32 -2.84 -5.54
CA LYS A 32 -4.18 -3.45 -6.87
C LYS A 32 -3.61 -2.43 -7.84
N SER A 33 -2.58 -2.80 -8.59
CA SER A 33 -2.06 -1.97 -9.68
C SER A 33 -2.82 -2.17 -10.98
N ASN A 34 -2.91 -1.12 -11.82
CA ASN A 34 -3.35 -1.23 -13.20
C ASN A 34 -2.52 -2.23 -14.02
N ALA A 35 -1.24 -2.41 -13.67
CA ALA A 35 -0.35 -3.36 -14.33
C ALA A 35 -0.64 -4.83 -13.97
N CYS A 36 -1.50 -5.11 -12.98
CA CYS A 36 -1.80 -6.49 -12.61
C CYS A 36 -2.67 -7.19 -13.69
N ALA A 37 -2.12 -8.20 -14.34
CA ALA A 37 -2.82 -8.96 -15.38
C ALA A 37 -3.98 -9.80 -14.81
N ASN A 38 -3.75 -10.48 -13.69
CA ASN A 38 -4.67 -11.47 -13.12
C ASN A 38 -5.52 -10.96 -11.94
N CYS A 39 -5.54 -9.65 -11.70
CA CYS A 39 -6.37 -9.06 -10.65
C CYS A 39 -7.78 -8.73 -11.17
N PRO A 40 -8.79 -8.63 -10.30
CA PRO A 40 -10.05 -7.99 -10.68
C PRO A 40 -9.83 -6.54 -11.17
N ARG A 41 -10.64 -6.05 -12.11
CA ARG A 41 -10.44 -4.74 -12.78
C ARG A 41 -10.96 -3.51 -12.02
N TYR A 42 -11.60 -3.69 -10.86
CA TYR A 42 -12.09 -2.59 -10.03
C TYR A 42 -11.05 -2.15 -8.98
N ASN A 43 -11.11 -0.88 -8.57
CA ASN A 43 -10.27 -0.27 -7.51
C ASN A 43 -8.77 -0.45 -7.73
N ARG A 44 -8.28 -0.16 -8.94
CA ARG A 44 -6.86 -0.26 -9.30
C ARG A 44 -6.19 1.11 -9.30
N LEU A 45 -5.00 1.17 -8.73
CA LEU A 45 -4.13 2.34 -8.78
C LEU A 45 -3.27 2.29 -10.05
N GLY A 46 -3.33 3.34 -10.86
CA GLY A 46 -2.33 3.59 -11.90
C GLY A 46 -1.27 4.54 -11.37
N SER A 47 0.01 4.25 -11.55
CA SER A 47 1.10 5.17 -11.17
C SER A 47 0.96 6.53 -11.88
N ALA A 48 0.51 6.55 -13.13
CA ALA A 48 0.21 7.77 -13.87
C ALA A 48 -1.03 8.55 -13.36
N ALA A 49 -1.82 7.96 -12.45
CA ALA A 49 -3.02 8.60 -11.91
C ALA A 49 -2.72 9.51 -10.70
N SER A 50 -1.48 9.50 -10.19
CA SER A 50 -1.07 10.31 -9.03
C SER A 50 0.22 11.07 -9.32
N SER A 51 0.22 12.38 -9.10
CA SER A 51 1.41 13.22 -9.27
C SER A 51 2.39 13.13 -8.09
N THR A 52 1.99 12.47 -6.99
CA THR A 52 2.84 12.25 -5.80
C THR A 52 3.35 10.83 -5.69
N ALA A 53 3.00 9.96 -6.65
CA ALA A 53 3.52 8.61 -6.73
C ALA A 53 5.02 8.62 -7.04
N GLY A 54 5.76 7.79 -6.33
CA GLY A 54 7.21 7.62 -6.49
C GLY A 54 7.59 6.15 -6.44
N SER A 55 8.58 5.76 -7.23
CA SER A 55 9.20 4.43 -7.13
C SER A 55 10.09 4.36 -5.89
N LEU A 56 10.16 3.18 -5.27
CA LEU A 56 11.03 2.94 -4.12
C LEU A 56 12.29 2.18 -4.55
N PRO A 57 13.47 2.86 -4.67
CA PRO A 57 14.71 2.17 -5.00
C PRO A 57 15.23 1.35 -3.82
N CYS A 58 16.03 0.32 -4.11
CA CYS A 58 16.61 -0.52 -3.05
C CYS A 58 17.56 0.22 -2.08
N SER A 59 18.13 1.35 -2.51
CA SER A 59 18.95 2.21 -1.66
C SER A 59 18.14 2.95 -0.58
N ASN A 60 16.81 2.96 -0.67
CA ASN A 60 15.95 3.56 0.32
C ASN A 60 16.11 2.83 1.68
N GLN A 61 16.23 3.59 2.76
CA GLN A 61 16.42 3.04 4.10
C GLN A 61 15.28 2.10 4.54
N PHE A 62 14.04 2.38 4.13
CA PHE A 62 12.92 1.47 4.35
C PHE A 62 13.20 0.12 3.68
N CYS A 63 13.57 0.14 2.40
CA CYS A 63 13.84 -1.09 1.65
C CYS A 63 15.00 -1.88 2.26
N ALA A 64 16.12 -1.20 2.56
CA ALA A 64 17.28 -1.81 3.18
C ALA A 64 16.96 -2.41 4.56
N ALA A 65 16.08 -1.77 5.35
CA ALA A 65 15.63 -2.30 6.63
C ALA A 65 14.64 -3.46 6.46
N ALA A 66 13.69 -3.34 5.54
CA ALA A 66 12.64 -4.32 5.28
C ALA A 66 13.19 -5.59 4.63
N THR A 67 14.29 -5.52 3.85
CA THR A 67 14.97 -6.69 3.27
C THR A 67 15.54 -7.63 4.36
N ARG A 68 15.60 -7.19 5.62
CA ARG A 68 15.90 -8.08 6.77
C ARG A 68 14.73 -9.01 7.14
N THR A 69 13.54 -8.75 6.61
CA THR A 69 12.36 -9.63 6.73
C THR A 69 12.27 -10.57 5.52
N ALA A 70 11.60 -11.71 5.67
CA ALA A 70 11.45 -12.68 4.57
C ALA A 70 10.58 -12.14 3.42
N ALA A 71 9.79 -11.08 3.65
CA ALA A 71 8.81 -10.59 2.69
C ALA A 71 9.35 -9.59 1.68
N THR A 72 10.52 -8.96 1.90
CA THR A 72 11.04 -7.89 1.03
C THR A 72 12.28 -8.32 0.26
N HIS A 73 12.32 -8.00 -1.04
CA HIS A 73 13.44 -8.32 -1.92
C HIS A 73 13.82 -7.12 -2.79
N CYS A 74 15.10 -6.99 -3.14
CA CYS A 74 15.56 -6.05 -4.15
C CYS A 74 15.65 -6.76 -5.52
N VAL A 75 14.82 -6.36 -6.48
CA VAL A 75 14.80 -6.93 -7.83
C VAL A 75 14.98 -5.81 -8.84
N SER A 76 16.03 -5.89 -9.67
CA SER A 76 16.33 -4.89 -10.71
C SER A 76 16.34 -3.45 -10.19
N HIS A 77 17.00 -3.22 -9.04
CA HIS A 77 17.08 -1.92 -8.34
C HIS A 77 15.76 -1.37 -7.76
N GLN A 78 14.67 -2.14 -7.83
CA GLN A 78 13.38 -1.77 -7.25
C GLN A 78 13.08 -2.63 -6.02
N CYS A 79 12.51 -1.98 -5.00
CA CYS A 79 12.09 -2.67 -3.80
C CYS A 79 10.80 -3.43 -4.07
N SER A 80 10.78 -4.73 -3.80
CA SER A 80 9.65 -5.62 -4.05
C SER A 80 9.26 -6.35 -2.78
N TYR A 81 8.02 -6.85 -2.73
CA TYR A 81 7.54 -7.68 -1.64
C TYR A 81 6.86 -8.94 -2.15
N THR A 82 6.84 -9.97 -1.32
CA THR A 82 6.02 -11.18 -1.45
C THR A 82 5.48 -11.54 -0.08
N ILE A 83 4.17 -11.65 0.05
CA ILE A 83 3.49 -12.08 1.27
C ILE A 83 2.71 -13.35 0.97
N GLN A 84 2.85 -14.31 1.88
CA GLN A 84 2.06 -15.53 1.90
C GLN A 84 1.15 -15.52 3.13
N TYR A 85 -0.14 -15.72 2.93
CA TYR A 85 -1.14 -15.79 3.99
C TYR A 85 -1.34 -17.23 4.46
N ALA A 86 -1.89 -17.39 5.66
CA ALA A 86 -2.11 -18.69 6.29
C ALA A 86 -3.12 -19.58 5.54
N ASP A 87 -3.99 -18.99 4.72
CA ASP A 87 -4.94 -19.70 3.86
C ASP A 87 -4.31 -20.22 2.55
N GLY A 88 -3.00 -20.02 2.37
CA GLY A 88 -2.26 -20.41 1.17
C GLY A 88 -2.38 -19.43 0.01
N SER A 89 -3.13 -18.34 0.16
CA SER A 89 -3.10 -17.24 -0.80
C SER A 89 -1.85 -16.37 -0.60
N GLY A 90 -1.55 -15.52 -1.57
CA GLY A 90 -0.41 -14.62 -1.49
C GLY A 90 -0.50 -13.46 -2.47
N THR A 91 0.34 -12.47 -2.26
CA THR A 91 0.48 -11.31 -3.15
C THR A 91 1.95 -10.93 -3.28
N SER A 92 2.32 -10.38 -4.43
CA SER A 92 3.66 -9.88 -4.70
C SER A 92 3.58 -8.63 -5.56
N GLY A 93 4.50 -7.69 -5.34
CA GLY A 93 4.50 -6.44 -6.06
C GLY A 93 5.77 -5.61 -5.83
N LEU A 94 5.74 -4.39 -6.33
CA LEU A 94 6.78 -3.39 -6.08
C LEU A 94 6.28 -2.44 -5.00
N TYR A 95 7.15 -2.08 -4.07
CA TYR A 95 6.86 -0.97 -3.17
C TYR A 95 6.90 0.35 -3.93
N MET A 96 5.96 1.22 -3.59
CA MET A 96 5.89 2.59 -4.05
C MET A 96 5.67 3.52 -2.86
N THR A 97 5.95 4.80 -3.09
CA THR A 97 5.58 5.87 -2.17
C THR A 97 4.46 6.68 -2.76
N ASP A 98 3.48 7.05 -1.94
CA ASP A 98 2.48 8.05 -2.34
C ASP A 98 1.89 8.73 -1.10
N ARG A 99 1.12 9.79 -1.31
CA ARG A 99 0.47 10.54 -0.25
C ARG A 99 -0.80 9.81 0.21
N PHE A 100 -0.86 9.49 1.48
CA PHE A 100 -2.00 8.86 2.14
C PHE A 100 -2.75 9.89 2.97
N TYR A 101 -4.08 9.78 3.01
CA TYR A 101 -4.95 10.69 3.74
C TYR A 101 -5.85 9.92 4.70
N LEU A 102 -5.94 10.43 5.94
CA LEU A 102 -6.84 9.95 6.97
C LEU A 102 -7.59 11.10 7.61
N SER A 103 -8.81 10.80 8.06
CA SER A 103 -9.49 11.63 9.05
C SER A 103 -8.92 11.30 10.44
N SER A 104 -8.41 12.31 11.12
CA SER A 104 -7.96 12.22 12.50
C SER A 104 -8.90 13.02 13.40
N ILE A 105 -9.01 12.61 14.67
CA ILE A 105 -9.74 13.37 15.69
C ILE A 105 -8.68 14.16 16.47
N SER A 106 -8.80 15.48 16.46
CA SER A 106 -7.91 16.36 17.25
C SER A 106 -8.29 16.31 18.74
N PRO A 107 -7.41 16.77 19.65
CA PRO A 107 -7.71 16.84 21.08
C PRO A 107 -9.01 17.60 21.41
N ASP A 108 -9.38 18.57 20.56
CA ASP A 108 -10.63 19.34 20.68
C ASP A 108 -11.84 18.63 20.08
N SER A 109 -11.75 17.32 19.85
CA SER A 109 -12.80 16.48 19.24
C SER A 109 -13.24 16.93 17.85
N MET A 110 -12.39 17.68 17.13
CA MET A 110 -12.67 18.08 15.74
C MET A 110 -12.09 17.06 14.77
N VAL A 111 -12.81 16.79 13.68
CA VAL A 111 -12.30 15.96 12.58
C VAL A 111 -11.37 16.78 11.71
N ALA A 112 -10.09 16.44 11.71
CA ALA A 112 -9.07 17.02 10.86
C ALA A 112 -8.69 16.06 9.73
N SER A 113 -8.32 16.61 8.57
CA SER A 113 -7.71 15.82 7.50
C SER A 113 -6.20 15.81 7.70
N SER A 114 -5.63 14.64 7.94
CA SER A 114 -4.19 14.44 8.04
C SER A 114 -3.67 13.71 6.80
N SER A 115 -2.44 14.02 6.39
CA SER A 115 -1.79 13.33 5.27
C SER A 115 -0.32 13.10 5.53
N ALA A 116 0.20 11.98 5.02
CA ALA A 116 1.63 11.64 5.08
C ALA A 116 2.06 10.93 3.79
N LEU A 117 3.36 10.98 3.49
CA LEU A 117 3.94 10.04 2.52
C LEU A 117 4.08 8.69 3.19
N VAL A 118 3.57 7.63 2.55
CA VAL A 118 3.66 6.26 3.03
C VAL A 118 4.31 5.37 1.99
N VAL A 119 4.95 4.30 2.46
CA VAL A 119 5.40 3.19 1.61
C VAL A 119 4.31 2.12 1.62
N PHE A 120 3.91 1.66 0.43
CA PHE A 120 2.88 0.64 0.26
C PHE A 120 3.16 -0.19 -1.00
N GLY A 121 2.47 -1.31 -1.14
CA GLY A 121 2.62 -2.29 -2.22
C GLY A 121 1.51 -2.34 -3.24
#